data_AF-A0A1Y3NV01-F1
#
_entry.id   AF-A0A1Y3NV01-F1
#
_cell.length_a   1.000
_cell.length_b   1.000
_cell.length_c   1.000
_cell.angle_alpha   90.00
_cell.angle_beta   90.00
_cell.angle_gamma   90.00
#
_symmetry.space_group_name_H-M   'P 1'
#
loop_
_entity.id
_entity.type
_entity.pdbx_description
1 polymer ?
#
loop_
_entity_poly.entity_id
_entity_poly.type
_entity_poly.pdbx_seq_one_letter_code
_entity_poly.pdbx_strand_id
1 'polypeptide(L)'
;MSIYGQLPNLDIVNTVFKLANSVRIPISIFDSVVKRYQRLDDITYYKECAKNLLRTAKHQLHGIPLKAHGVFVRYKIDAITLHGNNHEEESSSFGIKPIGTYTEGLVRSFNNLLEKLHHSNHFYMIPYSGYILDVGYFYPPVVLLAAFLTTKAYLIWLASGDRDPLQPLPANVKSVHIYDANKPKGILIDTFPAFSRRDRPVIQATSITVLAFVCGAICFFVPYISWKIINLFGLSQNISTIPFIRTMLIPDEEETLDEEMIKQPKPKEPVPDWHLVKCISCCLLCCILSTFGLISYGLSVLFGIISTPVYSFIQPTKNRILNAIQYIALIIISPVGILFIASYITQLTPNQLYLNLIHESELYGTWILPFIYFFYLPINICHFIILSSPVNNTDKEANINVKSIKKD
;
A
#
# COMPACT_ATOMS: atom_id res chain seq x y z
N MET A 1 13.31 1.66 -18.24
CA MET A 1 12.12 1.32 -17.43
C MET A 1 10.97 2.12 -17.98
N SER A 2 9.87 1.44 -18.29
CA SER A 2 8.78 2.03 -19.07
C SER A 2 7.56 2.27 -18.19
N ILE A 3 6.54 2.85 -18.80
CA ILE A 3 5.28 3.22 -18.15
C ILE A 3 4.64 1.97 -17.52
N TYR A 4 4.09 2.12 -16.31
CA TYR A 4 3.49 1.05 -15.50
C TYR A 4 4.44 -0.03 -14.97
N GLY A 5 5.75 0.17 -15.09
CA GLY A 5 6.71 -0.85 -14.68
C GLY A 5 6.90 -1.97 -15.69
N GLN A 6 6.26 -1.86 -16.87
CA GLN A 6 6.51 -2.72 -17.99
C GLN A 6 7.95 -2.49 -18.49
N LEU A 7 8.63 -3.56 -18.86
CA LEU A 7 9.96 -3.52 -19.46
C LEU A 7 9.86 -3.92 -20.95
N PRO A 8 10.84 -3.52 -21.78
CA PRO A 8 10.91 -3.99 -23.16
C PRO A 8 10.97 -5.52 -23.17
N ASN A 9 10.63 -6.13 -24.30
CA ASN A 9 10.68 -7.58 -24.41
C ASN A 9 12.01 -8.18 -23.92
N LEU A 10 11.90 -9.20 -23.06
CA LEU A 10 12.98 -9.96 -22.45
C LEU A 10 14.05 -10.41 -23.46
N ASP A 11 13.64 -10.83 -24.66
CA ASP A 11 14.56 -11.33 -25.69
C ASP A 11 15.53 -10.25 -26.16
N ILE A 12 15.07 -9.01 -26.28
CA ILE A 12 15.90 -7.86 -26.68
C ILE A 12 16.95 -7.58 -25.60
N VAL A 13 16.56 -7.68 -24.34
CA VAL A 13 17.50 -7.48 -23.23
C VAL A 13 18.52 -8.60 -23.16
N ASN A 14 18.09 -9.85 -23.38
CA ASN A 14 18.98 -11.01 -23.44
C ASN A 14 19.98 -10.93 -24.59
N THR A 15 19.57 -10.50 -25.79
CA THR A 15 20.49 -10.37 -26.94
C THR A 15 21.53 -9.28 -26.69
N VAL A 16 21.13 -8.14 -26.14
CA VAL A 16 22.01 -7.05 -25.69
C VAL A 16 23.07 -7.59 -24.72
N PHE A 17 22.68 -8.32 -23.68
CA PHE A 17 23.65 -8.88 -22.72
C PHE A 17 24.54 -9.97 -23.31
N LYS A 18 23.99 -10.87 -24.12
CA LYS A 18 24.77 -11.96 -24.73
C LYS A 18 25.85 -11.39 -25.67
N LEU A 19 25.47 -10.42 -26.51
CA LEU A 19 26.38 -9.81 -27.45
C LEU A 19 27.46 -8.99 -26.73
N ALA A 20 27.08 -8.24 -25.70
CA ALA A 20 28.04 -7.48 -24.90
C ALA A 20 29.12 -8.35 -24.28
N ASN A 21 28.69 -9.51 -23.74
CA ASN A 21 29.61 -10.51 -23.20
C ASN A 21 30.53 -11.09 -24.29
N SER A 22 30.02 -11.32 -25.51
CA SER A 22 30.87 -11.81 -26.62
C SER A 22 31.92 -10.79 -27.07
N VAL A 23 31.61 -9.50 -27.04
CA VAL A 23 32.53 -8.40 -27.41
C VAL A 23 33.38 -7.94 -26.22
N ARG A 24 33.16 -8.52 -25.02
CA ARG A 24 33.82 -8.18 -23.74
C ARG A 24 33.62 -6.72 -23.33
N ILE A 25 32.45 -6.16 -23.58
CA ILE A 25 32.06 -4.84 -23.10
C ILE A 25 31.32 -5.01 -21.77
N PRO A 26 31.78 -4.38 -20.67
CA PRO A 26 31.04 -4.39 -19.43
C PRO A 26 29.77 -3.55 -19.61
N ILE A 27 28.61 -4.18 -19.42
CA ILE A 27 27.33 -3.49 -19.40
C ILE A 27 26.75 -3.57 -18.00
N SER A 28 26.29 -2.43 -17.50
CA SER A 28 25.54 -2.30 -16.27
C SER A 28 24.11 -1.84 -16.57
N ILE A 29 23.20 -2.08 -15.63
CA ILE A 29 21.83 -1.57 -15.68
C ILE A 29 21.63 -0.70 -14.45
N PHE A 30 21.10 0.51 -14.64
CA PHE A 30 20.87 1.49 -13.55
C PHE A 30 22.14 1.79 -12.73
N ASP A 31 23.31 1.80 -13.38
CA ASP A 31 24.63 2.01 -12.76
C ASP A 31 24.94 1.00 -11.65
N SER A 32 24.45 -0.24 -11.79
CA SER A 32 24.79 -1.32 -10.87
C SER A 32 26.29 -1.64 -10.94
N VAL A 33 26.97 -1.59 -9.80
CA VAL A 33 28.41 -1.93 -9.66
C VAL A 33 28.65 -3.45 -9.66
N VAL A 34 27.59 -4.25 -9.50
CA VAL A 34 27.67 -5.71 -9.40
C VAL A 34 28.10 -6.32 -10.72
N LYS A 35 29.35 -6.77 -10.78
CA LYS A 35 29.90 -7.55 -11.90
C LYS A 35 29.49 -9.02 -11.73
N ARG A 36 29.15 -9.68 -12.83
CA ARG A 36 28.68 -11.09 -12.92
C ARG A 36 29.56 -12.12 -12.19
N TYR A 37 30.78 -11.75 -11.78
CA TYR A 37 31.82 -12.65 -11.27
C TYR A 37 32.07 -12.56 -9.75
N GLN A 38 31.32 -11.77 -8.98
CA GLN A 38 31.40 -11.85 -7.52
C GLN A 38 30.74 -13.17 -7.05
N ARG A 39 31.48 -13.96 -6.26
CA ARG A 39 31.09 -15.30 -5.79
C ARG A 39 29.70 -15.30 -5.15
N LEU A 40 28.90 -16.32 -5.47
CA LEU A 40 27.52 -16.51 -5.03
C LEU A 40 27.34 -16.76 -3.51
N ASP A 41 28.44 -16.95 -2.76
CA ASP A 41 28.38 -17.33 -1.34
C ASP A 41 28.49 -16.15 -0.36
N ASP A 42 28.65 -14.92 -0.86
CA ASP A 42 28.77 -13.75 0.02
C ASP A 42 27.41 -13.12 0.34
N ILE A 43 27.14 -12.88 1.63
CA ILE A 43 25.98 -12.10 2.11
C ILE A 43 25.94 -10.71 1.45
N THR A 44 27.10 -10.16 1.07
CA THR A 44 27.21 -8.89 0.34
C THR A 44 26.54 -8.96 -1.03
N TYR A 45 26.67 -10.07 -1.76
CA TYR A 45 26.04 -10.28 -3.06
C TYR A 45 24.51 -10.21 -2.97
N TYR A 46 23.91 -10.91 -1.99
CA TYR A 46 22.46 -10.87 -1.77
C TYR A 46 21.98 -9.47 -1.34
N LYS A 47 22.75 -8.78 -0.50
CA LYS A 47 22.44 -7.39 -0.09
C LYS A 47 22.45 -6.44 -1.29
N GLU A 48 23.42 -6.56 -2.17
CA GLU A 48 23.51 -5.74 -3.39
C GLU A 48 22.38 -6.06 -4.38
N CYS A 49 22.05 -7.34 -4.57
CA CYS A 49 20.90 -7.76 -5.37
C CYS A 49 19.60 -7.17 -4.82
N ALA A 50 19.37 -7.28 -3.50
CA ALA A 50 18.21 -6.69 -2.85
C ALA A 50 18.15 -5.17 -3.01
N LYS A 51 19.30 -4.49 -2.90
CA LYS A 51 19.42 -3.04 -3.13
C LYS A 51 19.06 -2.65 -4.56
N ASN A 52 19.53 -3.42 -5.56
CA ASN A 52 19.21 -3.19 -6.97
C ASN A 52 17.74 -3.46 -7.29
N LEU A 53 17.15 -4.51 -6.73
CA LEU A 53 15.73 -4.80 -6.85
C LEU A 53 14.89 -3.69 -6.22
N LEU A 54 15.27 -3.19 -5.04
CA LEU A 54 14.60 -2.07 -4.38
C LEU A 54 14.71 -0.77 -5.18
N ARG A 55 15.88 -0.48 -5.76
CA ARG A 55 16.07 0.67 -6.66
C ARG A 55 15.18 0.54 -7.90
N THR A 56 15.11 -0.65 -8.49
CA THR A 56 14.25 -0.96 -9.63
C THR A 56 12.78 -0.77 -9.26
N ALA A 57 12.34 -1.31 -8.12
CA ALA A 57 10.98 -1.11 -7.60
C ALA A 57 10.66 0.37 -7.35
N LYS A 58 11.62 1.16 -6.84
CA LYS A 58 11.47 2.61 -6.64
C LYS A 58 11.27 3.36 -7.95
N HIS A 59 11.99 3.00 -9.00
CA HIS A 59 11.78 3.59 -10.32
C HIS A 59 10.43 3.15 -10.93
N GLN A 60 10.00 1.92 -10.65
CA GLN A 60 8.70 1.37 -11.04
C GLN A 60 7.53 2.08 -10.34
N LEU A 61 7.70 2.49 -9.07
CA LEU A 61 6.69 3.14 -8.25
C LEU A 61 6.12 4.39 -8.91
N HIS A 62 7.00 5.25 -9.43
CA HIS A 62 6.59 6.50 -10.06
C HIS A 62 5.82 6.26 -11.35
N GLY A 63 6.08 5.13 -12.04
CA GLY A 63 5.49 4.83 -13.34
C GLY A 63 5.92 5.78 -14.45
N ILE A 64 6.88 6.66 -14.19
CA ILE A 64 7.44 7.65 -15.12
C ILE A 64 8.54 6.98 -15.95
N PRO A 65 8.56 7.16 -17.27
CA PRO A 65 9.62 6.63 -18.11
C PRO A 65 10.95 7.33 -17.78
N LEU A 66 11.98 6.55 -17.43
CA LEU A 66 13.29 7.10 -17.04
C LEU A 66 14.06 7.72 -18.21
N LYS A 67 13.83 7.21 -19.43
CA LYS A 67 14.43 7.66 -20.67
C LYS A 67 13.39 7.60 -21.79
N ALA A 68 13.69 8.24 -22.92
CA ALA A 68 12.79 8.33 -24.08
C ALA A 68 12.20 6.97 -24.52
N HIS A 69 12.96 5.88 -24.45
CA HIS A 69 12.46 4.54 -24.82
C HIS A 69 11.23 4.10 -24.01
N GLY A 70 11.08 4.57 -22.77
CA GLY A 70 9.97 4.17 -21.91
C GLY A 70 8.60 4.68 -22.40
N VAL A 71 8.58 5.73 -23.22
CA VAL A 71 7.34 6.28 -23.81
C VAL A 71 6.85 5.39 -24.97
N PHE A 72 7.76 4.75 -25.70
CA PHE A 72 7.45 3.94 -26.88
C PHE A 72 6.65 2.67 -26.56
N VAL A 73 6.69 2.20 -25.31
CA VAL A 73 5.91 1.04 -24.85
C VAL A 73 4.40 1.23 -25.03
N ARG A 74 3.89 2.46 -24.93
CA ARG A 74 2.48 2.76 -25.20
C ARG A 74 2.07 2.47 -26.64
N TYR A 75 2.98 2.66 -27.57
CA TYR A 75 2.79 2.40 -28.99
C TYR A 75 3.15 0.96 -29.37
N LYS A 76 3.41 0.08 -28.40
CA LYS A 76 3.87 -1.30 -28.61
C LYS A 76 5.17 -1.35 -29.42
N ILE A 77 5.99 -0.32 -29.30
CA ILE A 77 7.33 -0.26 -29.89
C ILE A 77 8.30 -0.59 -28.76
N ASP A 78 8.89 -1.78 -28.83
CA ASP A 78 9.96 -2.16 -27.92
C ASP A 78 11.23 -1.37 -28.24
N ALA A 79 11.77 -0.69 -27.23
CA ALA A 79 12.94 0.14 -27.38
C ALA A 79 13.86 0.03 -26.16
N ILE A 80 15.16 0.12 -26.41
CA ILE A 80 16.20 0.14 -25.40
C ILE A 80 17.09 1.36 -25.65
N THR A 81 17.47 2.06 -24.59
CA THR A 81 18.47 3.13 -24.67
C THR A 81 19.81 2.61 -24.18
N LEU A 82 20.79 2.55 -25.09
CA LEU A 82 22.19 2.37 -24.75
C LEU A 82 22.78 3.72 -24.33
N HIS A 83 23.52 3.73 -23.23
CA HIS A 83 24.16 4.93 -22.72
C HIS A 83 25.57 4.57 -22.25
N GLY A 84 26.56 5.34 -22.68
CA GLY A 84 27.91 5.24 -22.15
C GLY A 84 27.92 5.88 -20.76
N ASN A 85 28.28 5.10 -19.74
CA ASN A 85 28.49 5.62 -18.40
C ASN A 85 29.95 6.11 -18.30
N ASN A 86 30.13 7.39 -17.97
CA ASN A 86 31.44 7.97 -17.65
C ASN A 86 31.62 7.97 -16.13
N HIS A 87 31.89 6.81 -15.53
CA HIS A 87 32.33 6.78 -14.13
C HIS A 87 33.78 7.25 -14.07
N GLU A 88 34.03 8.31 -13.29
CA GLU A 88 35.37 8.90 -13.09
C GLU A 88 36.40 7.89 -12.54
N GLU A 89 35.94 6.83 -11.87
CA GLU A 89 36.78 5.78 -11.28
C GLU A 89 37.18 4.66 -12.26
N GLU A 90 36.44 4.46 -13.37
CA GLU A 90 36.79 3.46 -14.38
C GLU A 90 37.55 4.12 -15.54
N SER A 91 38.88 4.16 -15.42
CA SER A 91 39.82 4.72 -16.42
C SER A 91 39.85 3.95 -17.76
N SER A 92 39.04 2.90 -17.95
CA SER A 92 39.02 2.15 -19.20
C SER A 92 38.19 2.86 -20.26
N SER A 93 38.82 3.71 -21.06
CA SER A 93 38.22 4.19 -22.30
C SER A 93 38.12 3.03 -23.30
N PHE A 94 36.92 2.74 -23.78
CA PHE A 94 36.72 1.74 -24.82
C PHE A 94 37.05 2.34 -26.18
N GLY A 95 37.87 1.63 -26.96
CA GLY A 95 38.12 1.99 -28.34
C GLY A 95 36.82 1.97 -29.16
N ILE A 96 36.78 2.74 -30.24
CA ILE A 96 35.64 2.79 -31.16
C ILE A 96 35.36 1.43 -31.82
N LYS A 97 36.39 0.57 -31.96
CA LYS A 97 36.29 -0.74 -32.61
C LYS A 97 35.39 -1.73 -31.85
N PRO A 98 35.58 -1.98 -30.53
CA PRO A 98 34.62 -2.76 -29.75
C PRO A 98 33.19 -2.22 -29.82
N ILE A 99 33.01 -0.91 -29.72
CA ILE A 99 31.69 -0.27 -29.76
C ILE A 99 31.04 -0.48 -31.14
N GLY A 100 31.77 -0.26 -32.23
CA GLY A 100 31.30 -0.48 -33.59
C GLY A 100 30.97 -1.95 -33.87
N THR A 101 31.79 -2.88 -33.38
CA THR A 101 31.53 -4.32 -33.48
C THR A 101 30.25 -4.71 -32.73
N TYR A 102 30.03 -4.10 -31.56
CA TYR A 102 28.83 -4.31 -30.76
C TYR A 102 27.58 -3.73 -31.42
N THR A 103 27.64 -2.49 -31.93
CA THR A 103 26.49 -1.88 -32.61
C THR A 103 26.16 -2.58 -33.92
N GLU A 104 27.16 -2.95 -34.73
CA GLU A 104 26.97 -3.76 -35.93
C GLU A 104 26.35 -5.12 -35.59
N GLY A 105 26.89 -5.78 -34.56
CA GLY A 105 26.36 -7.06 -34.08
C GLY A 105 24.90 -6.98 -33.63
N LEU A 106 24.49 -5.89 -32.96
CA LEU A 106 23.09 -5.67 -32.59
C LEU A 106 22.21 -5.50 -33.82
N VAL A 107 22.58 -4.61 -34.75
CA VAL A 107 21.81 -4.36 -35.97
C VAL A 107 21.68 -5.65 -36.79
N ARG A 108 22.77 -6.41 -36.95
CA ARG A 108 22.75 -7.71 -37.63
C ARG A 108 21.86 -8.73 -36.91
N SER A 109 21.90 -8.76 -35.57
CA SER A 109 21.06 -9.67 -34.79
C SER A 109 19.58 -9.36 -34.95
N PHE A 110 19.18 -8.08 -34.92
CA PHE A 110 17.79 -7.68 -35.14
C PHE A 110 17.34 -7.82 -36.59
N ASN A 111 18.22 -7.55 -37.56
CA ASN A 111 17.92 -7.70 -38.99
C ASN A 111 17.78 -9.17 -39.41
N ASN A 112 18.45 -10.08 -38.71
CA ASN A 112 18.37 -11.51 -38.98
C ASN A 112 17.23 -12.21 -38.23
N LEU A 113 16.37 -11.47 -37.52
CA LEU A 113 15.15 -12.03 -36.95
C LEU A 113 14.18 -12.37 -38.08
N LEU A 114 14.04 -13.67 -38.38
CA LEU A 114 13.07 -14.18 -39.36
C LEU A 114 11.63 -14.13 -38.84
N GLU A 115 11.47 -14.06 -37.52
CA GLU A 115 10.19 -14.07 -36.86
C GLU A 115 10.09 -12.96 -35.80
N LYS A 116 8.87 -12.60 -35.42
CA LYS A 116 8.63 -11.66 -34.31
C LYS A 116 9.12 -12.27 -33.01
N LEU A 117 9.62 -11.44 -32.10
CA LEU A 117 10.11 -11.88 -30.79
C LEU A 117 9.08 -12.78 -30.08
N HIS A 118 9.43 -14.06 -29.88
CA HIS A 118 8.48 -15.10 -29.50
C HIS A 118 8.21 -15.16 -28.00
N HIS A 119 9.16 -14.78 -27.15
CA HIS A 119 8.92 -14.69 -25.72
C HIS A 119 8.34 -13.31 -25.40
N SER A 120 7.02 -13.17 -25.49
CA SER A 120 6.29 -11.94 -25.11
C SER A 120 6.26 -11.72 -23.58
N ASN A 121 7.42 -11.77 -22.92
CA ASN A 121 7.53 -11.45 -21.50
C ASN A 121 8.05 -10.02 -21.30
N HIS A 122 7.24 -9.19 -20.65
CA HIS A 122 7.52 -7.79 -20.36
C HIS A 122 7.58 -7.49 -18.85
N PHE A 123 7.35 -8.51 -18.02
CA PHE A 123 7.33 -8.40 -16.57
C PHE A 123 8.49 -9.24 -16.02
N TYR A 124 9.60 -8.57 -15.76
CA TYR A 124 10.77 -9.19 -15.17
C TYR A 124 11.49 -8.18 -14.30
N MET A 125 12.38 -8.67 -13.44
CA MET A 125 13.28 -7.84 -12.66
C MET A 125 14.72 -8.23 -12.94
N ILE A 126 15.63 -7.26 -12.84
CA ILE A 126 17.04 -7.48 -13.13
C ILE A 126 17.85 -7.16 -11.86
N PRO A 127 18.17 -8.16 -11.01
CA PRO A 127 18.96 -7.93 -9.81
C PRO A 127 20.42 -7.57 -10.12
N TYR A 128 20.98 -8.11 -11.22
CA TYR A 128 22.33 -7.80 -11.69
C TYR A 128 22.45 -8.05 -13.21
N SER A 129 23.52 -7.53 -13.82
CA SER A 129 23.74 -7.61 -15.26
C SER A 129 23.83 -9.07 -15.76
N GLY A 130 22.94 -9.44 -16.69
CA GLY A 130 22.91 -10.77 -17.31
C GLY A 130 22.11 -11.84 -16.58
N TYR A 131 21.40 -11.51 -15.49
CA TYR A 131 20.45 -12.41 -14.85
C TYR A 131 19.09 -11.76 -14.74
N ILE A 132 18.11 -12.42 -15.34
CA ILE A 132 16.76 -11.88 -15.44
C ILE A 132 15.83 -12.78 -14.64
N LEU A 133 15.02 -12.14 -13.80
CA LEU A 133 14.12 -12.77 -12.87
C LEU A 133 12.69 -12.67 -13.40
N ASP A 134 12.08 -13.80 -13.72
CA ASP A 134 10.69 -13.84 -14.16
C ASP A 134 9.71 -13.54 -13.02
N VAL A 135 8.46 -13.22 -13.38
CA VAL A 135 7.36 -12.85 -12.44
C VAL A 135 7.25 -13.81 -11.26
N GLY A 136 7.32 -15.11 -11.50
CA GLY A 136 7.16 -16.11 -10.45
C GLY A 136 8.17 -16.01 -9.30
N TYR A 137 9.37 -15.48 -9.56
CA TYR A 137 10.44 -15.42 -8.57
C TYR A 137 10.47 -14.13 -7.76
N PHE A 138 10.06 -13.00 -8.33
CA PHE A 138 10.03 -11.73 -7.59
C PHE A 138 8.69 -11.42 -6.94
N TYR A 139 7.61 -12.11 -7.28
CA TYR A 139 6.28 -11.92 -6.68
C TYR A 139 6.10 -12.35 -5.20
N PRO A 140 6.86 -13.31 -4.62
CA PRO A 140 6.64 -13.80 -3.24
C PRO A 140 6.53 -12.74 -2.13
N PRO A 141 7.26 -11.60 -2.14
CA PRO A 141 7.08 -10.56 -1.13
C PRO A 141 5.67 -9.97 -1.09
N VAL A 142 5.01 -9.80 -2.25
CA VAL A 142 3.62 -9.33 -2.32
C VAL A 142 2.70 -10.37 -1.69
N VAL A 143 2.90 -11.65 -2.03
CA VAL A 143 2.11 -12.78 -1.50
C VAL A 143 2.26 -12.87 0.02
N LEU A 144 3.46 -12.68 0.54
CA LEU A 144 3.72 -12.72 1.98
C LEU A 144 3.00 -11.58 2.71
N LEU A 145 3.04 -10.36 2.18
CA LEU A 145 2.31 -9.22 2.74
C LEU A 145 0.79 -9.45 2.70
N ALA A 146 0.27 -9.97 1.59
CA ALA A 146 -1.13 -10.34 1.44
C ALA A 146 -1.54 -11.46 2.43
N ALA A 147 -0.71 -12.49 2.59
CA ALA A 147 -0.92 -13.57 3.54
C ALA A 147 -0.93 -13.06 5.00
N PHE A 148 -0.05 -12.12 5.33
CA PHE A 148 -0.07 -11.46 6.63
C PHE A 148 -1.36 -10.66 6.87
N LEU A 149 -1.82 -9.89 5.90
CA LEU A 149 -3.06 -9.12 6.03
C LEU A 149 -4.31 -10.00 6.13
N THR A 150 -4.38 -11.08 5.35
CA THR A 150 -5.49 -12.04 5.41
C THR A 150 -5.55 -12.76 6.74
N THR A 151 -4.41 -13.25 7.24
CA THR A 151 -4.35 -13.88 8.58
C THR A 151 -4.73 -12.88 9.68
N LYS A 152 -4.29 -11.62 9.59
CA LYS A 152 -4.69 -10.57 10.54
C LYS A 152 -6.18 -10.25 10.48
N ALA A 153 -6.74 -10.10 9.28
CA ALA A 153 -8.18 -9.90 9.10
C ALA A 153 -8.98 -11.07 9.69
N TYR A 154 -8.54 -12.30 9.43
CA TYR A 154 -9.16 -13.51 9.98
C TYR A 154 -9.11 -13.55 11.51
N LEU A 155 -7.97 -13.21 12.13
CA LEU A 155 -7.85 -13.15 13.59
C LEU A 155 -8.75 -12.08 14.21
N ILE A 156 -8.85 -10.90 13.59
CA ILE A 156 -9.76 -9.82 14.03
C ILE A 156 -11.22 -10.26 13.89
N TRP A 157 -11.56 -10.95 12.80
CA TRP A 157 -12.87 -11.52 12.58
C TRP A 157 -13.24 -12.56 13.63
N LEU A 158 -12.31 -13.42 14.06
CA LEU A 158 -12.54 -14.35 15.17
C LEU A 158 -12.73 -13.60 16.49
N ALA A 159 -11.80 -12.70 16.83
CA ALA A 159 -11.85 -11.93 18.08
C ALA A 159 -13.10 -11.05 18.22
N SER A 160 -13.64 -10.54 17.12
CA SER A 160 -14.88 -9.75 17.12
C SER A 160 -16.13 -10.58 17.47
N GLY A 161 -16.09 -11.89 17.28
CA GLY A 161 -17.24 -12.78 17.47
C GLY A 161 -17.45 -13.25 18.89
N ASP A 162 -16.37 -13.52 19.60
CA ASP A 162 -16.44 -14.20 20.88
C ASP A 162 -16.73 -13.19 22.00
N ARG A 163 -17.64 -13.57 22.91
CA ARG A 163 -17.84 -12.86 24.17
C ARG A 163 -16.83 -13.37 25.18
N ASP A 164 -16.27 -12.47 25.97
CA ASP A 164 -15.41 -12.87 27.07
C ASP A 164 -16.23 -13.69 28.08
N PRO A 165 -15.85 -14.96 28.36
CA PRO A 165 -16.61 -15.85 29.24
C PRO A 165 -16.58 -15.40 30.71
N LEU A 166 -15.74 -14.41 31.02
CA LEU A 166 -15.60 -13.79 32.34
C LEU A 166 -16.44 -12.51 32.49
N GLN A 167 -17.07 -12.03 31.40
CA GLN A 167 -17.92 -10.83 31.48
C GLN A 167 -19.26 -11.20 32.16
N PRO A 168 -19.70 -10.43 33.16
CA PRO A 168 -20.97 -10.68 33.83
C PRO A 168 -22.14 -10.47 32.87
N LEU A 169 -23.17 -11.31 32.99
CA LEU A 169 -24.43 -11.15 32.26
C LEU A 169 -25.08 -9.81 32.66
N PRO A 170 -25.62 -9.04 31.68
CA PRO A 170 -26.37 -7.84 32.01
C PRO A 170 -27.59 -8.19 32.87
N ALA A 171 -27.94 -7.32 33.82
CA ALA A 171 -28.97 -7.55 34.85
C ALA A 171 -30.36 -7.98 34.33
N ASN A 172 -30.61 -7.82 33.03
CA ASN A 172 -31.86 -8.18 32.35
C ASN A 172 -31.84 -9.60 31.73
N VAL A 173 -30.75 -10.35 31.84
CA VAL A 173 -30.61 -11.70 31.29
C VAL A 173 -30.60 -12.71 32.42
N LYS A 174 -31.55 -13.66 32.39
CA LYS A 174 -31.62 -14.74 33.37
C LYS A 174 -30.39 -15.63 33.27
N SER A 175 -29.73 -15.86 34.40
CA SER A 175 -28.63 -16.81 34.57
C SER A 175 -29.02 -18.20 34.04
N VAL A 176 -28.10 -18.86 33.34
CA VAL A 176 -28.34 -20.22 32.84
C VAL A 176 -28.01 -21.21 33.95
N HIS A 177 -28.99 -22.05 34.33
CA HIS A 177 -28.77 -23.15 35.26
C HIS A 177 -28.21 -24.36 34.50
N ILE A 178 -26.97 -24.75 34.80
CA ILE A 178 -26.43 -26.03 34.33
C ILE A 178 -26.64 -27.07 35.41
N TYR A 179 -27.40 -28.11 35.08
CA TYR A 179 -27.60 -29.27 35.94
C TYR A 179 -26.49 -30.28 35.67
N ASP A 180 -25.64 -30.49 36.65
CA ASP A 180 -24.68 -31.59 36.65
C ASP A 180 -25.40 -32.86 37.11
N ALA A 181 -25.26 -33.97 36.38
CA ALA A 181 -25.96 -35.23 36.68
C ALA A 181 -25.65 -35.75 38.10
N ASN A 182 -24.51 -35.33 38.67
CA ASN A 182 -24.02 -35.77 39.97
C ASN A 182 -24.32 -34.79 41.14
N LYS A 183 -24.93 -33.62 40.90
CA LYS A 183 -25.25 -32.64 41.95
C LYS A 183 -26.71 -32.17 41.88
N PRO A 184 -27.49 -32.27 42.97
CA PRO A 184 -28.91 -31.90 42.97
C PRO A 184 -29.18 -30.39 42.90
N LYS A 185 -28.15 -29.55 43.12
CA LYS A 185 -28.23 -28.10 42.94
C LYS A 185 -27.46 -27.71 41.70
N GLY A 186 -28.17 -27.27 40.65
CA GLY A 186 -27.56 -26.73 39.45
C GLY A 186 -26.69 -25.51 39.76
N ILE A 187 -25.59 -25.37 39.03
CA ILE A 187 -24.68 -24.24 39.17
C ILE A 187 -25.31 -23.05 38.44
N LEU A 188 -25.55 -21.93 39.15
CA LEU A 188 -25.87 -20.66 38.50
C LEU A 188 -24.59 -20.11 37.89
N ILE A 189 -24.62 -19.87 36.58
CA ILE A 189 -23.54 -19.16 35.89
C ILE A 189 -24.09 -17.79 35.52
N ASP A 190 -23.58 -16.76 36.21
CA ASP A 190 -23.87 -15.35 35.97
C ASP A 190 -22.96 -14.75 34.88
N THR A 191 -22.25 -15.59 34.13
CA THR A 191 -21.37 -15.20 33.03
C THR A 191 -21.82 -15.81 31.70
N PHE A 192 -21.36 -15.25 30.59
CA PHE A 192 -21.69 -15.78 29.27
C PHE A 192 -21.15 -17.21 29.08
N PRO A 193 -21.92 -18.12 28.45
CA PRO A 193 -21.42 -19.45 28.11
C PRO A 193 -20.25 -19.35 27.13
N ALA A 194 -19.32 -20.32 27.19
CA ALA A 194 -18.03 -20.34 26.47
C ALA A 194 -18.11 -20.29 24.93
N PHE A 195 -19.31 -20.20 24.33
CA PHE A 195 -19.54 -20.07 22.90
C PHE A 195 -20.64 -19.04 22.56
N SER A 196 -20.90 -18.07 23.45
CA SER A 196 -21.84 -16.99 23.17
C SER A 196 -21.25 -16.02 22.14
N ARG A 197 -21.87 -15.94 20.96
CA ARG A 197 -21.45 -15.01 19.89
C ARG A 197 -22.08 -13.64 20.06
N ARG A 198 -21.31 -12.57 19.81
CA ARG A 198 -21.83 -11.20 19.66
C ARG A 198 -22.49 -11.04 18.28
N ASP A 199 -23.58 -10.26 18.23
CA ASP A 199 -24.20 -9.86 16.97
C ASP A 199 -23.27 -8.85 16.27
N ARG A 200 -22.95 -9.11 15.00
CA ARG A 200 -22.00 -8.31 14.21
C ARG A 200 -22.77 -7.38 13.27
N PRO A 201 -22.73 -6.05 13.45
CA PRO A 201 -23.39 -5.12 12.54
C PRO A 201 -22.57 -4.94 11.24
N VAL A 202 -22.48 -6.00 10.43
CA VAL A 202 -21.68 -6.02 9.19
C VAL A 202 -22.13 -4.91 8.23
N ILE A 203 -23.44 -4.65 8.15
CA ILE A 203 -24.02 -3.65 7.25
C ILE A 203 -23.47 -2.25 7.55
N GLN A 204 -23.44 -1.86 8.82
CA GLN A 204 -22.93 -0.54 9.25
C GLN A 204 -21.43 -0.40 8.93
N ALA A 205 -20.63 -1.43 9.24
CA ALA A 205 -19.20 -1.42 8.91
C ALA A 205 -18.97 -1.34 7.39
N THR A 206 -19.74 -2.09 6.60
CA THR A 206 -19.65 -2.02 5.14
C THR A 206 -20.08 -0.66 4.60
N SER A 207 -21.14 -0.03 5.12
CA SER A 207 -21.57 1.29 4.67
C SER A 207 -20.52 2.37 4.96
N ILE A 208 -19.87 2.32 6.13
CA ILE A 208 -18.77 3.23 6.46
C ILE A 208 -17.63 3.07 5.45
N THR A 209 -17.23 1.83 5.14
CA THR A 209 -16.18 1.59 4.15
C THR A 209 -16.58 2.07 2.75
N VAL A 210 -17.81 1.82 2.30
CA VAL A 210 -18.30 2.28 1.00
C VAL A 210 -18.29 3.81 0.92
N LEU A 211 -18.75 4.50 1.97
CA LEU A 211 -18.72 5.97 2.04
C LEU A 211 -17.29 6.51 1.96
N ALA A 212 -16.31 5.85 2.59
CA ALA A 212 -14.91 6.24 2.47
C ALA A 212 -14.38 6.12 1.02
N PHE A 213 -14.79 5.08 0.29
CA PHE A 213 -14.43 4.91 -1.13
C PHE A 213 -15.13 5.93 -2.04
N VAL A 214 -16.39 6.27 -1.75
CA VAL A 214 -17.10 7.35 -2.45
C VAL A 214 -16.42 8.69 -2.21
N CYS A 215 -16.00 8.98 -0.97
CA CYS A 215 -15.24 10.18 -0.63
C CYS A 215 -13.92 10.26 -1.43
N GLY A 216 -13.16 9.17 -1.48
CA GLY A 216 -11.94 9.11 -2.29
C GLY A 216 -12.18 9.38 -3.79
N ALA A 217 -13.25 8.82 -4.35
CA ALA A 217 -13.66 9.07 -5.73
C ALA A 217 -14.01 10.55 -5.97
N ILE A 218 -14.77 11.18 -5.07
CA ILE A 218 -15.11 12.61 -5.14
C ILE A 218 -13.82 13.46 -5.08
N CYS A 219 -12.88 13.12 -4.19
CA CYS A 219 -11.59 13.79 -4.08
C CYS A 219 -10.71 13.66 -5.33
N PHE A 220 -10.92 12.66 -6.19
CA PHE A 220 -10.25 12.58 -7.50
C PHE A 220 -10.84 13.58 -8.50
N PHE A 221 -12.17 13.64 -8.59
CA PHE A 221 -12.85 14.45 -9.58
C PHE A 221 -12.79 15.95 -9.26
N VAL A 222 -12.89 16.35 -7.99
CA VAL A 222 -12.94 17.78 -7.61
C VAL A 222 -11.69 18.56 -8.04
N PRO A 223 -10.45 18.12 -7.74
CA PRO A 223 -9.23 18.80 -8.19
C PRO A 223 -9.03 18.72 -9.70
N TYR A 224 -9.36 17.59 -10.33
CA TYR A 224 -9.22 17.40 -11.77
C TYR A 224 -10.14 18.35 -12.56
N ILE A 225 -11.40 18.45 -12.15
CA ILE A 225 -12.38 19.39 -12.71
C ILE A 225 -11.93 20.83 -12.46
N SER A 226 -11.48 21.13 -11.23
CA SER A 226 -10.99 22.48 -10.87
C SER A 226 -9.81 22.90 -11.74
N TRP A 227 -8.83 22.02 -11.96
CA TRP A 227 -7.68 22.31 -12.81
C TRP A 227 -8.08 22.53 -14.27
N LYS A 228 -8.94 21.67 -14.82
CA LYS A 228 -9.41 21.78 -16.20
C LYS A 228 -10.20 23.06 -16.45
N ILE A 229 -11.02 23.48 -15.48
CA ILE A 229 -11.73 24.76 -15.50
C ILE A 229 -10.74 25.93 -15.47
N ILE A 230 -9.77 25.93 -14.55
CA ILE A 230 -8.78 27.01 -14.43
C ILE A 230 -7.95 27.15 -15.72
N ASN A 231 -7.56 26.04 -16.33
CA ASN A 231 -6.82 26.03 -17.60
C ASN A 231 -7.69 26.54 -18.77
N LEU A 232 -8.97 26.16 -18.82
CA LEU A 232 -9.91 26.62 -19.84
C LEU A 232 -10.21 28.13 -19.75
N PHE A 233 -10.24 28.69 -18.53
CA PHE A 233 -10.53 30.11 -18.29
C PHE A 233 -9.29 31.00 -18.16
N GLY A 234 -8.07 30.47 -18.31
CA GLY A 234 -6.84 31.27 -18.31
C GLY A 234 -6.55 32.02 -16.99
N LEU A 235 -7.09 31.55 -15.86
CA LEU A 235 -7.01 32.20 -14.53
C LEU A 235 -5.64 32.01 -13.84
N SER A 236 -4.57 31.70 -14.59
CA SER A 236 -3.31 31.12 -14.11
C SER A 236 -2.41 32.03 -13.27
N GLN A 237 -2.85 33.23 -12.88
CA GLN A 237 -1.96 34.23 -12.26
C GLN A 237 -2.21 34.50 -10.77
N ASN A 238 -3.34 34.14 -10.14
CA ASN A 238 -3.63 34.64 -8.79
C ASN A 238 -4.37 33.73 -7.78
N ILE A 239 -4.51 32.42 -8.02
CA ILE A 239 -5.18 31.54 -7.04
C ILE A 239 -4.13 30.68 -6.33
N SER A 240 -3.41 31.33 -5.42
CA SER A 240 -2.68 30.65 -4.36
C SER A 240 -3.71 30.03 -3.42
N THR A 241 -3.65 28.71 -3.23
CA THR A 241 -4.49 27.89 -2.33
C THR A 241 -5.83 27.36 -2.89
N ILE A 242 -5.75 26.46 -3.87
CA ILE A 242 -6.82 25.48 -4.13
C ILE A 242 -6.93 24.53 -2.91
N PRO A 243 -8.14 24.14 -2.45
CA PRO A 243 -8.45 23.67 -1.09
C PRO A 243 -8.02 22.22 -0.80
N PHE A 244 -6.83 21.84 -1.24
CA PHE A 244 -6.28 20.50 -1.07
C PHE A 244 -6.00 20.17 0.41
N ILE A 245 -5.60 21.17 1.17
CA ILE A 245 -5.21 21.03 2.58
C ILE A 245 -6.46 21.09 3.48
N ARG A 246 -7.51 21.83 3.09
CA ARG A 246 -8.72 22.03 3.91
C ARG A 246 -9.73 20.87 3.82
N THR A 247 -9.74 20.10 2.73
CA THR A 247 -10.62 18.92 2.61
C THR A 247 -9.99 17.65 3.18
N MET A 248 -8.68 17.62 3.38
CA MET A 248 -7.92 16.48 3.93
C MET A 248 -7.76 16.54 5.46
N LEU A 249 -7.64 17.74 6.02
CA LEU A 249 -7.79 17.97 7.45
C LEU A 249 -9.27 18.21 7.69
N ILE A 250 -10.04 17.14 7.93
CA ILE A 250 -11.33 17.28 8.60
C ILE A 250 -11.00 17.89 9.97
N PRO A 251 -11.38 19.15 10.27
CA PRO A 251 -11.47 19.56 11.66
C PRO A 251 -12.73 18.87 12.20
N ASP A 252 -12.60 18.15 13.30
CA ASP A 252 -13.76 17.75 14.10
C ASP A 252 -14.52 19.04 14.46
N GLU A 253 -15.60 19.34 13.75
CA GLU A 253 -16.67 20.12 14.35
C GLU A 253 -17.30 19.17 15.38
N GLU A 254 -17.16 19.52 16.66
CA GLU A 254 -17.92 18.93 17.75
C GLU A 254 -19.40 19.08 17.41
N GLU A 255 -19.95 18.07 16.74
CA GLU A 255 -21.39 17.89 16.64
C GLU A 255 -21.86 17.54 18.05
N THR A 256 -22.25 18.57 18.80
CA THR A 256 -22.99 18.42 20.05
C THR A 256 -24.31 17.73 19.72
N LEU A 257 -24.29 16.40 19.77
CA LEU A 257 -25.48 15.58 19.66
C LEU A 257 -26.41 15.94 20.81
N ASP A 258 -27.49 16.66 20.48
CA ASP A 258 -28.56 17.02 21.39
C ASP A 258 -29.05 15.79 22.17
N GLU A 259 -29.10 15.93 23.50
CA GLU A 259 -29.39 14.89 24.49
C GLU A 259 -30.81 14.28 24.39
N GLU A 260 -31.64 14.68 23.42
CA GLU A 260 -33.06 14.30 23.35
C GLU A 260 -33.37 12.99 22.60
N MET A 261 -32.42 12.37 21.89
CA MET A 261 -32.67 11.10 21.17
C MET A 261 -32.44 9.82 22.00
N ILE A 262 -32.13 9.92 23.30
CA ILE A 262 -31.90 8.75 24.19
C ILE A 262 -33.23 8.24 24.80
N LYS A 263 -34.21 7.93 23.96
CA LYS A 263 -35.43 7.18 24.36
C LYS A 263 -35.79 6.08 23.37
N GLN A 264 -34.79 5.36 22.86
CA GLN A 264 -35.03 4.06 22.22
C GLN A 264 -34.40 2.93 23.05
N PRO A 265 -35.09 1.78 23.17
CA PRO A 265 -34.59 0.65 23.95
C PRO A 265 -33.28 0.16 23.36
N LYS A 266 -32.17 0.30 24.10
CA LYS A 266 -30.84 -0.17 23.71
C LYS A 266 -30.89 -1.67 23.33
N PRO A 267 -30.75 -2.06 22.06
CA PRO A 267 -30.58 -3.46 21.71
C PRO A 267 -29.15 -3.89 22.08
N LYS A 268 -29.01 -5.18 22.44
CA LYS A 268 -27.76 -5.94 22.70
C LYS A 268 -26.47 -5.21 22.33
N GLU A 269 -25.56 -5.02 23.30
CA GLU A 269 -24.22 -4.44 23.11
C GLU A 269 -23.56 -4.89 21.79
N PRO A 270 -23.57 -4.05 20.74
CA PRO A 270 -22.95 -4.40 19.47
C PRO A 270 -21.43 -4.48 19.65
N VAL A 271 -20.78 -5.32 18.83
CA VAL A 271 -19.32 -5.34 18.71
C VAL A 271 -18.83 -3.90 18.45
N PRO A 272 -17.73 -3.44 19.07
CA PRO A 272 -17.16 -2.14 18.72
C PRO A 272 -16.89 -2.05 17.22
N ASP A 273 -17.54 -1.11 16.54
CA ASP A 273 -17.62 -1.01 15.08
C ASP A 273 -16.24 -1.03 14.39
N TRP A 274 -15.21 -0.56 15.09
CA TRP A 274 -13.83 -0.52 14.60
C TRP A 274 -13.23 -1.89 14.26
N HIS A 275 -13.63 -2.99 14.91
CA HIS A 275 -13.09 -4.33 14.58
C HIS A 275 -13.52 -4.79 13.19
N LEU A 276 -14.79 -4.57 12.85
CA LEU A 276 -15.36 -4.95 11.56
C LEU A 276 -14.82 -4.06 10.45
N VAL A 277 -14.75 -2.74 10.69
CA VAL A 277 -14.14 -1.79 9.74
C VAL A 277 -12.67 -2.15 9.48
N LYS A 278 -11.91 -2.50 10.53
CA LYS A 278 -10.51 -2.95 10.39
C LYS A 278 -10.38 -4.27 9.63
N CYS A 279 -11.27 -5.21 9.89
CA CYS A 279 -11.30 -6.48 9.15
C CYS A 279 -11.53 -6.24 7.65
N ILE A 280 -12.53 -5.43 7.30
CA ILE A 280 -12.87 -5.11 5.90
C ILE A 280 -11.71 -4.33 5.25
N SER A 281 -11.13 -3.34 5.95
CA SER A 281 -10.02 -2.55 5.41
C SER A 281 -8.77 -3.40 5.15
N CYS A 282 -8.41 -4.34 6.05
CA CYS A 282 -7.30 -5.27 5.84
C CYS A 282 -7.55 -6.22 4.67
N CYS A 283 -8.78 -6.72 4.50
CA CYS A 283 -9.15 -7.55 3.35
C CYS A 283 -9.05 -6.77 2.03
N LEU A 284 -9.56 -5.54 1.99
CA LEU A 284 -9.48 -4.67 0.80
C LEU A 284 -8.02 -4.36 0.47
N LEU A 285 -7.20 -4.02 1.47
CA LEU A 285 -5.77 -3.77 1.29
C LEU A 285 -5.06 -5.00 0.70
N CYS A 286 -5.39 -6.21 1.16
CA CYS A 286 -4.87 -7.45 0.57
C CYS A 286 -5.25 -7.60 -0.91
N CYS A 287 -6.52 -7.36 -1.26
CA CYS A 287 -6.98 -7.41 -2.65
C CYS A 287 -6.24 -6.38 -3.52
N ILE A 288 -6.04 -5.17 -3.00
CA ILE A 288 -5.31 -4.09 -3.70
C ILE A 288 -3.85 -4.48 -3.92
N LEU A 289 -3.14 -4.99 -2.90
CA LEU A 289 -1.76 -5.44 -3.06
C LEU A 289 -1.64 -6.60 -4.05
N SER A 290 -2.58 -7.55 -4.03
CA SER A 290 -2.54 -8.69 -4.95
C SER A 290 -2.76 -8.25 -6.41
N THR A 291 -3.76 -7.40 -6.64
CA THR A 291 -4.11 -6.89 -7.98
C THR A 291 -3.06 -5.94 -8.53
N PHE A 292 -2.63 -4.94 -7.75
CA PHE A 292 -1.58 -4.03 -8.17
C PHE A 292 -0.21 -4.70 -8.25
N GLY A 293 0.03 -5.79 -7.51
CA GLY A 293 1.23 -6.60 -7.68
C GLY A 293 1.37 -7.16 -9.10
N LEU A 294 0.26 -7.44 -9.78
CA LEU A 294 0.25 -7.91 -11.18
C LEU A 294 0.37 -6.76 -12.19
N ILE A 295 -0.19 -5.59 -11.87
CA ILE A 295 -0.18 -4.42 -12.76
C ILE A 295 1.14 -3.65 -12.67
N SER A 296 1.56 -3.31 -11.45
CA SER A 296 2.77 -2.55 -11.13
C SER A 296 3.37 -3.08 -9.82
N TYR A 297 4.27 -4.05 -9.96
CA TYR A 297 4.90 -4.71 -8.83
C TYR A 297 5.61 -3.72 -7.87
N GLY A 298 6.40 -2.79 -8.41
CA GLY A 298 7.15 -1.84 -7.57
C GLY A 298 6.25 -0.90 -6.75
N LEU A 299 5.11 -0.49 -7.32
CA LEU A 299 4.08 0.24 -6.57
C LEU A 299 3.54 -0.62 -5.43
N SER A 300 3.12 -1.85 -5.73
CA SER A 300 2.52 -2.74 -4.74
C SER A 300 3.47 -3.11 -3.59
N VAL A 301 4.72 -3.49 -3.89
CA VAL A 301 5.66 -3.91 -2.84
C VAL A 301 6.08 -2.74 -1.96
N LEU A 302 6.43 -1.59 -2.54
CA LEU A 302 6.84 -0.43 -1.75
C LEU A 302 5.69 0.11 -0.91
N PHE A 303 4.50 0.20 -1.50
CA PHE A 303 3.30 0.56 -0.79
C PHE A 303 2.98 -0.44 0.33
N GLY A 304 3.04 -1.74 0.04
CA GLY A 304 2.76 -2.80 0.99
C GLY A 304 3.73 -2.82 2.17
N ILE A 305 5.04 -2.66 1.94
CA ILE A 305 6.04 -2.62 3.01
C ILE A 305 5.78 -1.45 3.98
N ILE A 306 5.37 -0.29 3.47
CA ILE A 306 5.11 0.90 4.28
C ILE A 306 3.75 0.82 4.99
N SER A 307 2.69 0.45 4.26
CA SER A 307 1.32 0.53 4.73
C SER A 307 0.88 -0.66 5.60
N THR A 308 1.30 -1.89 5.25
CA THR A 308 0.89 -3.13 5.94
C THR A 308 1.18 -3.12 7.45
N PRO A 309 2.39 -2.79 7.93
CA PRO A 309 2.64 -2.80 9.37
C PRO A 309 1.76 -1.78 10.10
N VAL A 310 1.66 -0.56 9.58
CA VAL A 310 0.91 0.50 10.26
C VAL A 310 -0.59 0.21 10.28
N TYR A 311 -1.19 -0.13 9.15
CA TYR A 311 -2.61 -0.48 9.10
C TYR A 311 -2.95 -1.74 9.90
N SER A 312 -2.06 -2.73 9.95
CA SER A 312 -2.31 -3.92 10.75
C SER A 312 -2.23 -3.68 12.26
N PHE A 313 -1.33 -2.82 12.74
CA PHE A 313 -1.08 -2.64 14.17
C PHE A 313 -1.92 -1.52 14.81
N ILE A 314 -2.48 -0.60 14.03
CA ILE A 314 -3.35 0.46 14.55
C ILE A 314 -4.56 -0.12 15.27
N GLN A 315 -4.80 0.32 16.50
CA GLN A 315 -5.94 -0.07 17.32
C GLN A 315 -6.26 1.03 18.33
N PRO A 316 -7.53 1.28 18.64
CA PRO A 316 -7.88 2.28 19.63
C PRO A 316 -7.34 1.85 21.00
N THR A 317 -6.56 2.72 21.64
CA THR A 317 -5.91 2.44 22.93
C THR A 317 -6.25 3.50 23.97
N LYS A 318 -6.30 3.08 25.24
CA LYS A 318 -6.58 3.99 26.37
C LYS A 318 -5.41 4.95 26.66
N ASN A 319 -4.19 4.57 26.27
CA ASN A 319 -2.98 5.34 26.54
C ASN A 319 -2.89 6.53 25.58
N ARG A 320 -3.05 7.76 26.09
CA ARG A 320 -3.00 9.00 25.27
C ARG A 320 -1.72 9.13 24.44
N ILE A 321 -0.57 8.79 25.01
CA ILE A 321 0.73 8.85 24.32
C ILE A 321 0.77 7.87 23.15
N LEU A 322 0.35 6.62 23.39
CA LEU A 322 0.35 5.59 22.36
C LEU A 322 -0.65 5.94 21.26
N ASN A 323 -1.82 6.48 21.62
CA ASN A 323 -2.81 6.96 20.67
C ASN A 323 -2.23 8.10 19.80
N ALA A 324 -1.54 9.08 20.41
CA ALA A 324 -0.87 10.16 19.68
C ALA A 324 0.21 9.64 18.72
N ILE A 325 1.01 8.65 19.14
CA ILE A 325 2.02 8.01 18.27
C ILE A 325 1.34 7.31 17.08
N GLN A 326 0.21 6.63 17.30
CA GLN A 326 -0.56 6.00 16.21
C GLN A 326 -1.11 7.04 15.23
N TYR A 327 -1.67 8.16 15.71
CA TYR A 327 -2.12 9.27 14.85
C TYR A 327 -0.97 9.85 14.04
N ILE A 328 0.18 10.10 14.65
CA ILE A 328 1.36 10.62 13.95
C ILE A 328 1.83 9.62 12.87
N ALA A 329 1.89 8.33 13.20
CA ALA A 329 2.26 7.29 12.22
C ALA A 329 1.29 7.25 11.03
N LEU A 330 -0.01 7.40 11.29
CA LEU A 330 -1.04 7.42 10.26
C LEU A 330 -0.96 8.67 9.37
N ILE A 331 -0.69 9.83 9.96
CA ILE A 331 -0.47 11.10 9.24
C ILE A 331 0.78 11.01 8.37
N ILE A 332 1.90 10.50 8.88
CA ILE A 332 3.15 10.32 8.13
C ILE A 332 2.93 9.44 6.90
N ILE A 333 2.18 8.35 7.07
CA ILE A 333 1.89 7.43 5.98
C ILE A 333 0.83 8.01 5.05
N SER A 334 -0.06 8.89 5.50
CA SER A 334 -1.11 9.46 4.62
C SER A 334 -0.59 10.00 3.28
N PRO A 335 -1.42 10.00 2.23
CA PRO A 335 -1.04 10.60 0.94
C PRO A 335 -0.44 12.00 1.09
N VAL A 336 -0.99 12.79 2.02
CA VAL A 336 -0.51 14.13 2.35
C VAL A 336 0.83 14.09 3.07
N GLY A 337 0.99 13.21 4.07
CA GLY A 337 2.27 13.02 4.76
C GLY A 337 3.40 12.61 3.81
N ILE A 338 3.14 11.64 2.93
CA ILE A 338 4.09 11.22 1.89
C ILE A 338 4.40 12.37 0.92
N LEU A 339 3.41 13.17 0.53
CA LEU A 339 3.61 14.35 -0.31
C LEU A 339 4.54 15.37 0.35
N PHE A 340 4.37 15.65 1.64
CA PHE A 340 5.24 16.54 2.41
C PHE A 340 6.66 15.99 2.54
N ILE A 341 6.82 14.69 2.78
CA ILE A 341 8.13 14.03 2.83
C ILE A 341 8.81 14.09 1.46
N ALA A 342 8.06 13.81 0.39
CA ALA A 342 8.56 13.90 -0.98
C ALA A 342 8.95 15.34 -1.35
N SER A 343 8.17 16.33 -0.91
CA SER A 343 8.47 17.75 -1.06
C SER A 343 9.78 18.12 -0.35
N TYR A 344 10.00 17.63 0.88
CA TYR A 344 11.25 17.85 1.60
C TYR A 344 12.45 17.23 0.88
N ILE A 345 12.31 16.00 0.35
CA ILE A 345 13.38 15.30 -0.38
C ILE A 345 13.71 15.99 -1.72
N THR A 346 12.70 16.46 -2.43
CA THR A 346 12.84 17.06 -3.77
C THR A 346 13.10 18.56 -3.75
N GLN A 347 13.04 19.21 -2.58
CA GLN A 347 13.16 20.67 -2.42
C GLN A 347 12.14 21.48 -3.24
N LEU A 348 11.01 20.86 -3.62
CA LEU A 348 9.90 21.50 -4.32
C LEU A 348 8.76 21.77 -3.34
N THR A 349 7.95 22.81 -3.59
CA THR A 349 6.76 23.04 -2.75
C THR A 349 5.73 21.91 -2.94
N PRO A 350 4.96 21.52 -1.90
CA PRO A 350 3.97 20.44 -2.00
C PRO A 350 2.97 20.64 -3.15
N ASN A 351 2.57 21.89 -3.38
CA ASN A 351 1.65 22.25 -4.46
C ASN A 351 2.27 22.03 -5.85
N GLN A 352 3.53 22.42 -6.04
CA GLN A 352 4.24 22.19 -7.31
C GLN A 352 4.41 20.69 -7.56
N LEU A 353 4.76 19.91 -6.53
CA LEU A 353 4.90 18.46 -6.66
C LEU A 353 3.56 17.80 -7.02
N TYR A 354 2.46 18.24 -6.42
CA TYR A 354 1.13 17.77 -6.76
C TYR A 354 0.72 18.13 -8.19
N LEU A 355 0.96 19.36 -8.64
CA LEU A 355 0.69 19.76 -10.02
C LEU A 355 1.52 18.97 -11.03
N ASN A 356 2.79 18.68 -10.70
CA ASN A 356 3.64 17.82 -11.52
C ASN A 356 3.07 16.41 -11.61
N LEU A 357 2.58 15.83 -10.51
CA LEU A 357 1.92 14.51 -10.52
C LEU A 357 0.67 14.50 -11.41
N ILE A 358 -0.14 15.56 -11.39
CA ILE A 358 -1.29 15.67 -12.29
C ILE A 358 -0.82 15.72 -13.75
N HIS A 359 0.11 16.62 -14.07
CA HIS A 359 0.63 16.76 -15.43
C HIS A 359 1.28 15.47 -15.94
N GLU A 360 2.04 14.78 -15.09
CA GLU A 360 2.62 13.47 -15.40
C GLU A 360 1.55 12.39 -15.58
N SER A 361 0.47 12.43 -14.80
CA SER A 361 -0.65 11.49 -14.97
C SER A 361 -1.38 11.70 -16.29
N GLU A 362 -1.51 12.95 -16.77
CA GLU A 362 -2.12 13.24 -18.07
C GLU A 362 -1.18 12.89 -19.23
N LEU A 363 0.09 13.29 -19.13
CA LEU A 363 1.07 13.06 -20.17
C LEU A 363 1.46 11.59 -20.29
N TYR A 364 1.70 10.92 -19.15
CA TYR A 364 2.18 9.54 -19.06
C TYR A 364 1.10 8.50 -18.79
N GLY A 365 -0.11 8.91 -18.41
CA GLY A 365 -1.19 8.00 -18.06
C GLY A 365 -0.94 7.24 -16.75
N THR A 366 -0.05 7.71 -15.87
CA THR A 366 0.43 6.93 -14.71
C THR A 366 -0.70 6.51 -13.76
N TRP A 367 -0.61 5.29 -13.21
CA TRP A 367 -1.58 4.77 -12.23
C TRP A 367 -1.46 5.40 -10.85
N ILE A 368 -0.41 6.17 -10.55
CA ILE A 368 -0.14 6.64 -9.18
C ILE A 368 -1.24 7.55 -8.64
N LEU A 369 -1.76 8.47 -9.45
CA LEU A 369 -2.79 9.42 -9.04
C LEU A 369 -4.14 8.70 -8.83
N PRO A 370 -4.66 7.91 -9.80
CA PRO A 370 -5.84 7.07 -9.55
C PRO A 370 -5.66 6.14 -8.35
N PHE A 371 -4.46 5.56 -8.16
CA PHE A 371 -4.16 4.69 -7.04
C PHE A 371 -4.33 5.39 -5.69
N ILE A 372 -3.80 6.60 -5.58
CA ILE A 372 -3.88 7.40 -4.36
C ILE A 372 -5.34 7.68 -3.98
N TYR A 373 -6.18 8.10 -4.93
CA TYR A 373 -7.55 8.51 -4.61
C TYR A 373 -8.55 7.39 -4.51
N PHE A 374 -8.50 6.39 -5.40
CA PHE A 374 -9.49 5.32 -5.41
C PHE A 374 -9.22 4.22 -4.38
N PHE A 375 -7.96 4.06 -3.96
CA PHE A 375 -7.58 2.94 -3.08
C PHE A 375 -6.91 3.42 -1.80
N TYR A 376 -5.88 4.26 -1.92
CA TYR A 376 -5.06 4.59 -0.75
C TYR A 376 -5.77 5.50 0.25
N LEU A 377 -6.35 6.60 -0.23
CA LEU A 377 -7.03 7.59 0.59
C LEU A 377 -8.25 6.99 1.33
N PRO A 378 -9.17 6.25 0.69
CA PRO A 378 -10.27 5.57 1.37
C PRO A 378 -9.83 4.66 2.51
N ILE A 379 -8.78 3.86 2.28
CA ILE A 379 -8.22 2.98 3.30
C ILE A 379 -7.67 3.79 4.46
N ASN A 380 -6.98 4.90 4.18
CA ASN A 380 -6.45 5.76 5.22
C ASN A 380 -7.58 6.38 6.07
N ILE A 381 -8.64 6.89 5.43
CA ILE A 381 -9.83 7.42 6.11
C ILE A 381 -10.44 6.36 7.04
N CYS A 382 -10.60 5.12 6.58
CA CYS A 382 -11.08 4.03 7.44
C CYS A 382 -10.22 3.83 8.70
N HIS A 383 -8.90 3.99 8.60
CA HIS A 383 -7.99 3.85 9.74
C HIS A 383 -8.01 5.05 10.68
N PHE A 384 -8.27 6.26 10.18
CA PHE A 384 -8.57 7.42 11.04
C PHE A 384 -9.86 7.19 11.83
N ILE A 385 -10.92 6.70 11.17
CA ILE A 385 -12.19 6.36 11.81
C ILE A 385 -11.99 5.30 12.91
N ILE A 386 -11.21 4.24 12.63
CA ILE A 386 -10.88 3.19 13.62
C ILE A 386 -10.21 3.78 14.87
N LEU A 387 -9.29 4.74 14.71
CA LEU A 387 -8.54 5.33 15.83
C LEU A 387 -9.37 6.34 16.62
N SER A 388 -10.35 6.98 15.98
CA SER A 388 -11.32 7.89 16.61
C SER A 388 -12.41 7.17 17.41
N SER A 389 -12.61 5.86 17.18
CA SER A 389 -13.64 5.06 17.85
C SER A 389 -13.43 5.03 19.38
N PRO A 390 -14.51 5.18 20.17
CA PRO A 390 -14.41 5.13 21.63
C PRO A 390 -13.96 3.75 22.11
N VAL A 391 -13.09 3.73 23.12
CA VAL A 391 -12.70 2.48 23.81
C VAL A 391 -13.69 2.23 24.93
N ASN A 392 -14.52 1.19 24.81
CA ASN A 392 -15.50 0.81 25.85
C ASN A 392 -14.79 0.57 27.20
N ASN A 393 -15.28 1.24 28.25
CA ASN A 393 -14.78 1.15 29.62
C ASN A 393 -15.43 -0.03 30.37
N THR A 394 -15.18 -1.27 29.94
CA THR A 394 -15.68 -2.44 30.68
C THR A 394 -14.96 -2.65 32.03
N ASP A 395 -13.78 -2.05 32.24
CA ASP A 395 -12.95 -2.34 33.43
C ASP A 395 -13.29 -1.47 34.66
N LYS A 396 -14.01 -0.34 34.49
CA LYS A 396 -14.39 0.53 35.63
C LYS A 396 -15.66 0.06 36.32
N GLU A 397 -16.62 -0.51 35.60
CA GLU A 397 -17.87 -0.99 36.19
C GLU A 397 -17.66 -2.25 37.04
N ALA A 398 -16.70 -3.12 36.67
CA ALA A 398 -16.31 -4.26 37.48
C ALA A 398 -15.74 -3.85 38.85
N ASN A 399 -14.92 -2.79 38.92
CA ASN A 399 -14.34 -2.33 40.18
C ASN A 399 -15.32 -1.58 41.10
N ILE A 400 -16.39 -1.01 40.54
CA ILE A 400 -17.46 -0.38 41.32
C ILE A 400 -18.37 -1.46 41.95
N ASN A 401 -18.71 -2.50 41.19
CA ASN A 401 -19.54 -3.61 41.70
C ASN A 401 -18.82 -4.50 42.72
N VAL A 402 -17.50 -4.69 42.62
CA VAL A 402 -16.74 -5.43 43.66
C VAL A 402 -16.66 -4.66 44.99
N LYS A 403 -16.76 -3.32 44.97
CA LYS A 403 -16.81 -2.51 46.18
C LYS A 403 -18.20 -2.45 46.83
N SER A 404 -19.29 -2.62 46.08
CA SER A 404 -20.63 -2.72 46.65
C SER A 404 -20.89 -4.11 47.27
N ILE A 405 -20.39 -5.18 46.67
CA ILE A 405 -20.57 -6.56 47.17
C ILE A 405 -19.77 -6.83 48.47
N LYS A 406 -18.73 -6.04 48.78
CA LYS A 406 -17.99 -6.13 50.05
C LYS A 406 -18.59 -5.32 51.20
N LYS A 407 -19.73 -4.65 50.99
CA LYS A 407 -20.33 -3.74 51.98
C LYS A 407 -21.66 -4.21 52.57
N ASP A 408 -22.15 -5.37 52.19
CA ASP A 408 -23.36 -5.98 52.74
C ASP A 408 -23.06 -7.27 53.51
#